data_AF-A0A556V6G8-F1
#
_entry.id   AF-A0A556V6G8-F1
#
_cell.length_a   1.000
_cell.length_b   1.000
_cell.length_c   1.000
_cell.angle_alpha   90.00
_cell.angle_beta   90.00
_cell.angle_gamma   90.00
#
_symmetry.space_group_name_H-M   'P 1'
#
loop_
_entity.id
_entity.type
_entity.pdbx_description
1 polymer ?
#
loop_
_entity_poly.entity_id
_entity_poly.type
_entity_poly.pdbx_seq_one_letter_code
_entity_poly.pdbx_strand_id
1 'polypeptide(L)'
;MAENPVNRRKDKTKQAAASDQDGDSGLDSLHTERTIHSITVNITDAMENKFNKFAETLNTIASKVHNNSKRLGELETRVFDTEVKVNSMDSKLAAYITQVKEIREKLNELENRSRRDNIINTNLLEGMKGRQPVEFFESWLPQVLEVECRDIQVKIDRAHRLGIKLAIAATMVPSDAHQAT
;
A
#
# COMPACT_ATOMS: atom_id res chain seq x y z
N MET A 1 40.76 20.56 21.66
CA MET A 1 42.06 20.99 22.21
C MET A 1 42.22 20.31 23.56
N ALA A 2 43.06 19.28 23.64
CA ALA A 2 43.42 18.64 24.90
C ALA A 2 44.87 18.18 24.76
N GLU A 3 45.78 18.99 25.29
CA GLU A 3 47.19 18.66 25.48
C GLU A 3 47.34 17.72 26.68
N ASN A 4 48.30 16.79 26.60
CA ASN A 4 48.83 16.06 27.76
C ASN A 4 50.33 15.78 27.52
N PRO A 5 51.16 15.62 28.56
CA PRO A 5 52.32 16.48 28.73
C PRO A 5 53.66 15.74 28.63
N VAL A 6 54.68 16.56 28.43
CA VAL A 6 56.11 16.27 28.43
C VAL A 6 56.55 15.59 29.73
N ASN A 7 57.14 14.39 29.63
CA ASN A 7 57.76 13.71 30.76
C ASN A 7 59.30 13.80 30.66
N ARG A 8 59.89 14.46 31.67
CA ARG A 8 61.32 14.74 31.82
C ARG A 8 61.92 13.70 32.75
N ARG A 9 62.85 12.87 32.26
CA ARG A 9 63.76 12.08 33.11
C ARG A 9 65.20 12.50 32.83
N LYS A 10 65.88 12.95 33.88
CA LYS A 10 67.33 13.14 33.93
C LYS A 10 67.93 11.81 34.36
N ASP A 11 69.03 11.37 33.73
CA ASP A 11 70.07 10.71 34.49
C ASP A 11 71.46 10.87 33.86
N LYS A 12 72.45 11.00 34.74
CA LYS A 12 73.85 11.28 34.49
C LYS A 12 74.57 10.02 34.00
N THR A 13 75.58 10.15 33.14
CA THR A 13 76.71 9.20 33.13
C THR A 13 78.01 9.90 32.74
N LYS A 14 79.07 9.53 33.47
CA LYS A 14 80.44 10.04 33.47
C LYS A 14 81.22 9.69 32.18
N GLN A 15 82.26 10.50 31.96
CA GLN A 15 83.40 10.35 31.05
C GLN A 15 83.97 8.93 30.93
N ALA A 16 84.40 8.55 29.72
CA ALA A 16 85.75 8.03 29.48
C ALA A 16 86.09 7.94 27.97
N ALA A 17 87.34 8.30 27.69
CA ALA A 17 88.23 7.80 26.63
C ALA A 17 87.89 8.09 25.16
N ALA A 18 88.66 9.04 24.61
CA ALA A 18 89.04 9.05 23.21
C ALA A 18 89.85 7.80 22.86
N SER A 19 89.53 7.17 21.73
CA SER A 19 90.45 6.36 20.95
C SER A 19 90.11 6.57 19.49
N ASP A 20 91.05 7.17 18.75
CA ASP A 20 91.08 7.15 17.30
C ASP A 20 91.12 5.68 16.83
N GLN A 21 90.26 5.35 15.86
CA GLN A 21 90.53 4.34 14.85
C GLN A 21 90.00 4.83 13.51
N ASP A 22 90.96 5.01 12.60
CA ASP A 22 90.81 5.36 11.20
C ASP A 22 90.01 4.33 10.40
N GLY A 23 89.16 4.85 9.51
CA GLY A 23 89.11 4.44 8.10
C GLY A 23 88.48 3.09 7.73
N ASP A 24 87.14 2.98 7.77
CA ASP A 24 86.36 2.10 6.87
C ASP A 24 84.85 2.46 6.70
N SER A 25 84.36 3.58 7.24
CA SER A 25 82.92 3.86 7.37
C SER A 25 82.25 4.54 6.16
N GLY A 26 83.01 4.93 5.14
CA GLY A 26 82.49 5.70 3.99
C GLY A 26 81.69 4.87 2.98
N LEU A 27 82.04 3.60 2.78
CA LEU A 27 81.40 2.73 1.80
C LEU A 27 80.04 2.21 2.29
N ASP A 28 79.97 1.83 3.58
CA ASP A 28 78.75 1.38 4.24
C ASP A 28 77.73 2.53 4.40
N SER A 29 78.19 3.75 4.68
CA SER A 29 77.31 4.93 4.77
C SER A 29 76.63 5.24 3.43
N LEU A 30 77.35 5.17 2.30
CA LEU A 30 76.77 5.37 0.96
C LEU A 30 75.80 4.25 0.56
N HIS A 31 76.09 2.99 0.92
CA HIS A 31 75.18 1.87 0.68
C HIS A 31 73.91 1.97 1.53
N THR A 32 74.01 2.41 2.78
CA THR A 32 72.83 2.66 3.64
C THR A 32 71.99 3.82 3.11
N GLU A 33 72.60 4.91 2.62
CA GLU A 33 71.87 6.03 2.01
C GLU A 33 71.13 5.62 0.73
N ARG A 34 71.77 4.84 -0.15
CA ARG A 34 71.16 4.33 -1.38
C ARG A 34 69.98 3.38 -1.09
N THR A 35 70.10 2.52 -0.07
CA THR A 35 69.01 1.61 0.31
C THR A 35 67.85 2.37 0.95
N ILE A 36 68.11 3.36 1.81
CA ILE A 36 67.08 4.25 2.37
C ILE A 36 66.37 5.03 1.26
N HIS A 37 67.12 5.59 0.30
CA HIS A 37 66.55 6.30 -0.83
C HIS A 37 65.66 5.40 -1.70
N SER A 38 66.13 4.18 -2.00
CA SER A 38 65.36 3.19 -2.74
C SER A 38 64.08 2.78 -2.01
N ILE A 39 64.14 2.54 -0.69
CA ILE A 39 62.96 2.23 0.13
C ILE A 39 62.00 3.42 0.15
N THR A 40 62.51 4.65 0.27
CA THR A 40 61.70 5.88 0.28
C THR A 40 60.93 6.03 -1.04
N VAL A 41 61.61 5.89 -2.17
CA VAL A 41 60.97 5.93 -3.51
C VAL A 41 59.91 4.84 -3.63
N ASN A 42 60.23 3.60 -3.26
CA ASN A 42 59.27 2.49 -3.32
C ASN A 42 58.02 2.73 -2.45
N ILE A 43 58.20 3.32 -1.26
CA ILE A 43 57.08 3.68 -0.37
C ILE A 43 56.26 4.81 -0.99
N THR A 44 56.90 5.85 -1.51
CA THR A 44 56.22 6.95 -2.20
C THR A 44 55.40 6.43 -3.38
N ASP A 45 55.98 5.60 -4.24
CA ASP A 45 55.27 5.00 -5.38
C ASP A 45 54.10 4.10 -4.93
N ALA A 46 54.29 3.31 -3.87
CA ALA A 46 53.23 2.47 -3.33
C ALA A 46 52.08 3.30 -2.72
N MET A 47 52.40 4.41 -2.07
CA MET A 47 51.41 5.35 -1.53
C MET A 47 50.66 6.05 -2.65
N GLU A 48 51.35 6.61 -3.64
CA GLU A 48 50.75 7.27 -4.81
C GLU A 48 49.76 6.33 -5.51
N ASN A 49 50.17 5.08 -5.75
CA ASN A 49 49.32 4.06 -6.37
C ASN A 49 48.08 3.73 -5.52
N LYS A 50 48.21 3.64 -4.20
CA LYS A 50 47.06 3.40 -3.31
C LYS A 50 46.13 4.60 -3.24
N PHE A 51 46.67 5.82 -3.21
CA PHE A 51 45.87 7.06 -3.24
C PHE A 51 45.11 7.22 -4.55
N ASN A 52 45.74 6.91 -5.69
CA ASN A 52 45.07 6.93 -6.98
C ASN A 52 43.91 5.94 -7.04
N LYS A 53 44.14 4.69 -6.60
CA LYS A 53 43.05 3.69 -6.48
C LYS A 53 41.94 4.15 -5.53
N PHE A 54 42.29 4.77 -4.41
CA PHE A 54 41.30 5.30 -3.48
C PHE A 54 40.48 6.43 -4.12
N ALA A 55 41.12 7.37 -4.82
CA ALA A 55 40.44 8.44 -5.56
C ALA A 55 39.49 7.88 -6.64
N GLU A 56 39.91 6.86 -7.39
CA GLU A 56 39.06 6.16 -8.36
C GLU A 56 37.83 5.53 -7.70
N THR A 57 38.01 4.85 -6.57
CA THR A 57 36.87 4.25 -5.83
C THR A 57 35.92 5.31 -5.29
N LEU A 58 36.44 6.43 -4.75
CA LEU A 58 35.64 7.55 -4.28
C LEU A 58 34.84 8.19 -5.41
N ASN A 59 35.46 8.42 -6.57
CA ASN A 59 34.77 8.94 -7.75
C ASN A 59 33.65 7.98 -8.19
N THR A 60 33.93 6.68 -8.21
CA THR A 60 32.93 5.66 -8.54
C THR A 60 31.76 5.68 -7.57
N ILE A 61 32.04 5.78 -6.26
CA ILE A 61 31.00 5.88 -5.22
C ILE A 61 30.19 7.16 -5.39
N ALA A 62 30.84 8.30 -5.61
CA ALA A 62 30.18 9.58 -5.82
C ALA A 62 29.23 9.53 -7.03
N SER A 63 29.67 8.94 -8.15
CA SER A 63 28.81 8.74 -9.33
C SER A 63 27.62 7.82 -9.04
N LYS A 64 27.83 6.72 -8.31
CA LYS A 64 26.75 5.80 -7.92
C LYS A 64 25.74 6.46 -6.99
N VAL A 65 26.20 7.24 -6.00
CA VAL A 65 25.34 7.99 -5.08
C VAL A 65 24.53 9.03 -5.84
N HIS A 66 25.15 9.78 -6.76
CA HIS A 66 24.45 10.75 -7.59
C HIS A 66 23.37 10.11 -8.45
N ASN A 67 23.68 8.99 -9.12
CA ASN A 67 22.70 8.25 -9.93
C ASN A 67 21.55 7.71 -9.06
N ASN A 68 21.86 7.15 -7.89
CA ASN A 68 20.83 6.68 -6.97
C ASN A 68 19.95 7.81 -6.46
N SER A 69 20.52 8.99 -6.16
CA SER A 69 19.75 10.18 -5.76
C SER A 69 18.81 10.63 -6.87
N LYS A 70 19.25 10.64 -8.13
CA LYS A 70 18.38 10.95 -9.28
C LYS A 70 17.23 9.94 -9.41
N ARG A 71 17.55 8.65 -9.39
CA ARG A 71 16.54 7.58 -9.46
C ARG A 71 15.55 7.64 -8.31
N LEU A 72 16.01 8.01 -7.12
CA LEU A 72 15.15 8.17 -5.95
C LEU A 72 14.17 9.33 -6.15
N GLY A 73 14.62 10.49 -6.63
CA GLY A 73 13.72 11.61 -6.93
C GLY A 73 12.69 11.30 -8.02
N GLU A 74 13.07 10.55 -9.05
CA GLU A 74 12.14 10.05 -10.07
C GLU A 74 11.09 9.09 -9.47
N LEU A 75 11.52 8.19 -8.58
CA LEU A 75 10.61 7.28 -7.87
C LEU A 75 9.67 8.03 -6.94
N GLU A 76 10.16 9.01 -6.18
CA GLU A 76 9.35 9.85 -5.29
C GLU A 76 8.26 10.59 -6.08
N THR A 77 8.62 11.19 -7.21
CA THR A 77 7.66 11.87 -8.09
C THR A 77 6.60 10.89 -8.61
N ARG A 78 7.05 9.71 -9.06
CA ARG A 78 6.13 8.70 -9.61
C ARG A 78 5.21 8.12 -8.54
N VAL A 79 5.70 7.95 -7.31
CA VAL A 79 4.89 7.53 -6.15
C VAL A 79 3.86 8.60 -5.83
N PHE A 80 4.26 9.86 -5.74
CA PHE A 80 3.35 10.98 -5.51
C PHE A 80 2.22 11.02 -6.57
N ASP A 81 2.55 10.92 -7.86
CA ASP A 81 1.55 10.90 -8.94
C ASP A 81 0.58 9.72 -8.80
N THR A 82 1.09 8.54 -8.42
CA THR A 82 0.24 7.37 -8.19
C THR A 82 -0.66 7.54 -6.97
N GLU A 83 -0.17 8.12 -5.88
CA GLU A 83 -0.97 8.41 -4.68
C GLU A 83 -2.08 9.40 -4.99
N VAL A 84 -1.79 10.47 -5.73
CA VAL A 84 -2.80 11.43 -6.19
C VAL A 84 -3.89 10.75 -7.02
N LYS A 85 -3.49 9.86 -7.94
CA LYS A 85 -4.44 9.12 -8.78
C LYS A 85 -5.30 8.16 -7.95
N VAL A 86 -4.72 7.43 -7.00
CA VAL A 86 -5.45 6.53 -6.10
C VAL A 86 -6.46 7.31 -5.27
N ASN A 87 -6.06 8.41 -4.65
CA ASN A 87 -6.97 9.27 -3.87
C ASN A 87 -8.14 9.82 -4.73
N SER A 88 -7.87 10.19 -5.97
CA SER A 88 -8.91 10.61 -6.92
C SER A 88 -9.87 9.47 -7.27
N MET A 89 -9.35 8.26 -7.47
CA MET A 89 -10.16 7.07 -7.75
C MET A 89 -11.03 6.69 -6.56
N ASP A 90 -10.49 6.72 -5.34
CA ASP A 90 -11.23 6.42 -4.11
C ASP A 90 -12.38 7.42 -3.91
N SER A 91 -12.14 8.71 -4.17
CA SER A 91 -13.17 9.74 -4.12
C SER A 91 -14.30 9.48 -5.12
N LYS A 92 -13.97 9.07 -6.36
CA LYS A 92 -14.97 8.71 -7.38
C LYS A 92 -15.74 7.45 -7.00
N LEU A 93 -15.05 6.46 -6.46
CA LEU A 93 -15.65 5.19 -6.03
C LEU A 93 -16.64 5.44 -4.90
N ALA A 94 -16.29 6.27 -3.90
CA ALA A 94 -17.21 6.68 -2.84
C ALA A 94 -18.46 7.37 -3.41
N ALA A 95 -18.29 8.29 -4.36
CA ALA A 95 -19.42 8.95 -5.02
C ALA A 95 -20.32 7.96 -5.77
N TYR A 96 -19.74 6.99 -6.50
CA TYR A 96 -20.51 5.96 -7.19
C TYR A 96 -21.25 5.02 -6.23
N ILE A 97 -20.64 4.62 -5.11
CA ILE A 97 -21.33 3.82 -4.09
C ILE A 97 -22.57 4.56 -3.58
N THR A 98 -22.44 5.85 -3.29
CA THR A 98 -23.57 6.67 -2.84
C THR A 98 -24.66 6.76 -3.91
N GLN A 99 -24.31 7.03 -5.17
CA GLN A 99 -25.29 7.06 -6.27
C GLN A 99 -26.00 5.73 -6.46
N VAL A 100 -25.28 4.60 -6.39
CA VAL A 100 -25.88 3.26 -6.49
C VAL A 100 -26.86 3.02 -5.34
N LYS A 101 -26.53 3.43 -4.11
CA LYS A 101 -27.45 3.34 -2.97
C LYS A 101 -28.71 4.16 -3.20
N GLU A 102 -28.57 5.42 -3.61
CA GLU A 102 -29.72 6.30 -3.89
C GLU A 102 -30.62 5.73 -5.00
N ILE A 103 -30.03 5.23 -6.09
CA ILE A 103 -30.80 4.62 -7.19
C ILE A 103 -31.52 3.37 -6.69
N ARG A 104 -30.87 2.54 -5.88
CA ARG A 104 -31.49 1.33 -5.32
C ARG A 104 -32.67 1.67 -4.40
N GLU A 105 -32.53 2.70 -3.57
CA GLU A 105 -33.62 3.19 -2.71
C GLU A 105 -34.79 3.74 -3.54
N LYS A 106 -34.50 4.56 -4.55
CA LYS A 106 -35.51 5.07 -5.48
C LYS A 106 -36.22 3.94 -6.24
N LEU A 107 -35.49 2.91 -6.67
CA LEU A 107 -36.06 1.75 -7.34
C LEU A 107 -36.99 0.97 -6.41
N ASN A 108 -36.56 0.73 -5.17
CA ASN A 108 -37.38 0.06 -4.16
C ASN A 108 -38.66 0.86 -3.86
N GLU A 109 -38.56 2.18 -3.72
CA GLU A 109 -39.71 3.05 -3.52
C GLU A 109 -40.67 3.01 -4.72
N LEU A 110 -40.16 3.07 -5.95
CA LEU A 110 -40.97 2.97 -7.16
C LEU A 110 -41.65 1.60 -7.28
N GLU A 111 -40.94 0.52 -6.96
CA GLU A 111 -41.51 -0.83 -6.97
C GLU A 111 -42.61 -0.98 -5.92
N ASN A 112 -42.38 -0.48 -4.71
CA ASN A 112 -43.37 -0.49 -3.63
C ASN A 112 -44.59 0.36 -3.99
N ARG A 113 -44.39 1.57 -4.51
CA ARG A 113 -45.48 2.44 -4.95
C ARG A 113 -46.28 1.82 -6.09
N SER A 114 -45.61 1.17 -7.05
CA SER A 114 -46.26 0.48 -8.16
C SER A 114 -47.08 -0.73 -7.73
N ARG A 115 -46.72 -1.37 -6.60
CA ARG A 115 -47.40 -2.57 -6.09
C ARG A 115 -48.22 -2.32 -4.83
N ARG A 116 -48.32 -1.07 -4.37
CA ARG A 116 -48.95 -0.68 -3.11
C ARG A 116 -50.40 -1.15 -3.02
N ASP A 117 -51.12 -1.10 -4.13
CA ASP A 117 -52.53 -1.44 -4.20
C ASP A 117 -52.76 -2.91 -4.60
N ASN A 118 -51.68 -3.70 -4.75
CA ASN A 118 -51.74 -5.11 -5.12
C ASN A 118 -51.73 -5.98 -3.86
N ILE A 119 -52.76 -6.82 -3.70
CA ILE A 119 -52.81 -7.85 -2.65
C ILE A 119 -52.52 -9.24 -3.23
N ILE A 120 -51.81 -10.07 -2.48
CA ILE A 120 -51.52 -11.46 -2.84
C ILE A 120 -52.29 -12.40 -1.91
N ASN A 121 -53.26 -13.11 -2.46
CA ASN A 121 -54.00 -14.16 -1.74
C ASN A 121 -53.29 -15.51 -1.93
N THR A 122 -52.64 -16.00 -0.88
CA THR A 122 -52.00 -17.33 -0.83
C THR A 122 -52.96 -18.39 -0.30
N ASN A 123 -52.67 -19.68 -0.56
CA ASN A 123 -53.43 -20.84 -0.04
C ASN A 123 -54.90 -20.94 -0.51
N LEU A 124 -55.25 -20.33 -1.63
CA LEU A 124 -56.57 -20.52 -2.24
C LEU A 124 -56.57 -21.79 -3.11
N LEU A 125 -57.50 -22.70 -2.85
CA LEU A 125 -57.61 -23.95 -3.62
C LEU A 125 -57.80 -23.68 -5.12
N GLU A 126 -57.14 -24.50 -5.93
CA GLU A 126 -57.26 -24.40 -7.38
C GLU A 126 -58.68 -24.77 -7.83
N GLY A 127 -59.27 -23.95 -8.70
CA GLY A 127 -60.66 -24.12 -9.17
C GLY A 127 -61.73 -23.28 -8.46
N MET A 128 -61.50 -22.78 -7.23
CA MET A 128 -62.53 -22.02 -6.48
C MET A 128 -63.06 -20.76 -7.21
N LYS A 129 -62.21 -20.11 -8.01
CA LYS A 129 -62.51 -18.85 -8.69
C LYS A 129 -63.30 -18.99 -10.00
N GLY A 130 -63.40 -20.20 -10.56
CA GLY A 130 -63.91 -20.37 -11.92
C GLY A 130 -63.09 -19.60 -12.98
N ARG A 131 -63.76 -19.14 -14.05
CA ARG A 131 -63.14 -18.43 -15.19
C ARG A 131 -63.03 -16.91 -15.00
N GLN A 132 -63.72 -16.32 -14.01
CA GLN A 132 -63.81 -14.88 -13.79
C GLN A 132 -63.27 -14.51 -12.39
N PRO A 133 -61.95 -14.31 -12.23
CA PRO A 133 -61.33 -14.08 -10.93
C PRO A 133 -61.69 -12.71 -10.32
N VAL A 134 -62.07 -11.72 -11.12
CA VAL A 134 -62.44 -10.38 -10.66
C VAL A 134 -63.78 -10.44 -9.92
N GLU A 135 -64.83 -10.91 -10.57
CA GLU A 135 -66.18 -11.05 -10.00
C GLU A 135 -66.20 -11.92 -8.73
N PHE A 136 -65.41 -13.00 -8.73
CA PHE A 136 -65.22 -13.83 -7.54
C PHE A 136 -64.71 -13.01 -6.36
N PHE A 137 -63.66 -12.20 -6.54
CA PHE A 137 -63.07 -11.48 -5.42
C PHE A 137 -63.87 -10.26 -4.97
N GLU A 138 -64.61 -9.61 -5.86
CA GLU A 138 -65.51 -8.51 -5.50
C GLU A 138 -66.63 -8.96 -4.55
N SER A 139 -67.10 -10.21 -4.70
CA SER A 139 -68.11 -10.80 -3.81
C SER A 139 -67.53 -11.53 -2.61
N TRP A 140 -66.41 -12.24 -2.79
CA TRP A 140 -65.78 -13.06 -1.76
C TRP A 140 -65.06 -12.25 -0.68
N LEU A 141 -64.37 -11.15 -1.03
CA LEU A 141 -63.61 -10.36 -0.05
C LEU A 141 -64.53 -9.73 1.02
N PRO A 142 -65.65 -9.06 0.68
CA PRO A 142 -66.56 -8.53 1.69
C PRO A 142 -67.14 -9.62 2.60
N GLN A 143 -67.44 -10.80 2.05
CA GLN A 143 -67.96 -11.93 2.81
C GLN A 143 -66.96 -12.47 3.83
N VAL A 144 -65.69 -12.62 3.44
CA VAL A 144 -64.63 -13.18 4.31
C VAL A 144 -64.19 -12.18 5.38
N LEU A 145 -64.15 -10.90 5.03
CA LEU A 145 -63.74 -9.84 5.96
C LEU A 145 -64.88 -9.37 6.87
N GLU A 146 -66.10 -9.88 6.69
CA GLU A 146 -67.31 -9.50 7.43
C GLU A 146 -67.56 -7.98 7.43
N VAL A 147 -67.16 -7.29 6.36
CA VAL A 147 -67.31 -5.83 6.26
C VAL A 147 -68.62 -5.52 5.59
N GLU A 148 -69.50 -4.81 6.29
CA GLU A 148 -70.67 -4.21 5.67
C GLU A 148 -70.24 -3.00 4.84
N CYS A 149 -69.94 -3.25 3.57
CA CYS A 149 -69.68 -2.26 2.54
C CYS A 149 -70.97 -1.45 2.22
N ARG A 150 -71.55 -0.73 3.18
CA ARG A 150 -72.78 0.06 2.97
C ARG A 150 -72.58 1.21 1.98
N ASP A 151 -71.37 1.80 1.96
CA ASP A 151 -71.05 2.98 1.13
C ASP A 151 -69.79 2.79 0.23
N ILE A 152 -69.06 1.67 0.33
CA ILE A 152 -67.80 1.44 -0.41
C ILE A 152 -67.85 0.07 -1.09
N GLN A 153 -68.06 0.05 -2.41
CA GLN A 153 -67.95 -1.17 -3.21
C GLN A 153 -66.46 -1.53 -3.40
N VAL A 154 -66.09 -2.77 -3.08
CA VAL A 154 -64.76 -3.30 -3.41
C VAL A 154 -64.67 -3.41 -4.92
N LYS A 155 -63.81 -2.57 -5.52
CA LYS A 155 -63.55 -2.56 -6.96
C LYS A 155 -62.19 -3.16 -7.25
N ILE A 156 -62.13 -4.12 -8.18
CA ILE A 156 -60.88 -4.80 -8.53
C ILE A 156 -60.55 -4.54 -10.00
N ASP A 157 -59.47 -3.82 -10.26
CA ASP A 157 -59.05 -3.50 -11.63
C ASP A 157 -58.54 -4.73 -12.39
N ARG A 158 -57.82 -5.63 -11.70
CA ARG A 158 -57.26 -6.85 -12.30
C ARG A 158 -57.02 -7.93 -11.26
N ALA A 159 -57.41 -9.16 -11.58
CA ALA A 159 -57.08 -10.34 -10.80
C ALA A 159 -56.49 -11.42 -11.71
N HIS A 160 -55.35 -12.00 -11.33
CA HIS A 160 -54.68 -13.06 -12.09
C HIS A 160 -53.95 -14.02 -11.17
N ARG A 161 -53.64 -15.23 -11.68
CA ARG A 161 -52.77 -16.19 -10.99
C ARG A 161 -51.33 -15.75 -11.19
N LEU A 162 -50.56 -15.72 -10.10
CA LEU A 162 -49.11 -15.60 -10.19
C LEU A 162 -48.57 -16.98 -10.62
N GLY A 163 -47.73 -17.01 -11.66
CA GLY A 163 -47.04 -18.24 -12.04
C GLY A 163 -46.14 -18.75 -10.91
N ILE A 164 -45.73 -20.03 -10.99
CA ILE A 164 -44.78 -20.61 -10.04
C ILE A 164 -43.51 -19.76 -10.06
N LYS A 165 -43.24 -19.03 -8.97
CA LYS A 165 -41.95 -18.34 -8.81
C LYS A 165 -40.87 -19.41 -8.68
N LEU A 166 -40.03 -19.55 -9.69
CA LEU A 166 -38.78 -20.27 -9.57
C LEU A 166 -37.95 -19.51 -8.53
N ALA A 167 -37.77 -20.08 -7.34
CA ALA A 167 -36.93 -19.48 -6.31
C ALA A 167 -35.47 -19.54 -6.79
N ILE A 168 -34.98 -18.43 -7.36
CA ILE A 168 -33.55 -18.25 -7.57
C ILE A 168 -32.97 -17.98 -6.18
N ALA A 169 -32.39 -19.02 -5.58
CA ALA A 169 -31.63 -18.91 -4.34
C ALA A 169 -30.46 -17.95 -4.59
N ALA A 170 -30.60 -16.71 -4.14
CA ALA A 170 -29.49 -15.78 -4.05
C ALA A 170 -28.53 -16.35 -3.00
N THR A 171 -27.50 -17.05 -3.45
CA THR A 171 -26.31 -17.38 -2.67
C THR A 171 -25.61 -16.08 -2.30
N MET A 172 -26.08 -15.45 -1.22
CA MET A 172 -25.38 -14.38 -0.53
C MET A 172 -24.23 -15.05 0.22
N VAL A 173 -23.04 -15.02 -0.37
CA VAL A 173 -21.79 -15.40 0.30
C VAL A 173 -21.61 -14.42 1.47
N PRO A 174 -21.56 -14.88 2.73
CA PRO A 174 -21.15 -14.02 3.83
C PRO A 174 -19.68 -13.65 3.61
N SER A 175 -19.40 -12.35 3.53
CA SER A 175 -18.04 -11.82 3.53
C SER A 175 -17.37 -12.21 4.84
N ASP A 176 -16.47 -13.18 4.78
CA ASP A 176 -15.74 -13.70 5.93
C ASP A 176 -15.02 -12.58 6.69
N ALA A 177 -15.12 -12.69 8.01
CA ALA A 177 -14.45 -11.88 8.99
C ALA A 177 -12.94 -12.02 8.85
N HIS A 178 -12.25 -10.90 8.59
CA HIS A 178 -10.82 -10.79 8.86
C HIS A 178 -10.60 -10.79 10.38
N GLN A 179 -10.29 -11.96 10.93
CA GLN A 179 -9.49 -12.05 12.15
C GLN A 179 -8.02 -11.82 11.76
N ALA A 180 -7.48 -10.68 12.18
CA ALA A 180 -6.05 -10.45 12.23
C ALA A 180 -5.50 -11.08 13.51
N THR A 181 -4.54 -11.99 13.36
CA THR A 181 -3.53 -12.34 14.37
C THR A 181 -2.21 -11.71 13.98
#